data_AF-A0A526YKG7-F1
#
_entry.id   AF-A0A526YKG7-F1
#
_cell.length_a   1.000
_cell.length_b   1.000
_cell.length_c   1.000
_cell.angle_alpha   90.00
_cell.angle_beta   90.00
_cell.angle_gamma   90.00
#
_symmetry.space_group_name_H-M   'P 1'
#
loop_
_entity.id
_entity.type
_entity.pdbx_description
1 polymer ?
#
loop_
_entity_poly.entity_id
_entity_poly.type
_entity_poly.pdbx_seq_one_letter_code
_entity_poly.pdbx_strand_id
1 'polypeptide(L)'
;MNRRLALIAVIFASFFLASLARAEGPVMIVDDPAVLAALDARGFDFAGIFDVDGKADLKTLYDKAPAYHQIVETIAGDVTALRAEMKAGGRSLYEVTDGNVGRIIDMRWLKTDAARFRLVGVVNRLDRRDFAEIRGDGGCGEVRFIYRLAYSFKKNGKVLASRLPFNFNAIYSVAPDADSGCVGVAGRWT
;
A
#
# COMPACT_ATOMS: atom_id res chain seq x y z
N MET A 1 17.36 14.71 -48.38
CA MET A 1 16.37 14.31 -47.35
C MET A 1 17.16 13.71 -46.19
N ASN A 2 17.16 14.38 -45.04
CA ASN A 2 18.28 14.42 -44.10
C ASN A 2 18.40 13.18 -43.20
N ARG A 3 19.59 12.58 -43.19
CA ARG A 3 20.05 11.52 -42.25
C ARG A 3 19.75 11.82 -40.77
N ARG A 4 19.67 13.10 -40.40
CA ARG A 4 19.32 13.58 -39.06
C ARG A 4 17.84 13.40 -38.69
N LEU A 5 16.93 13.50 -39.67
CA LEU A 5 15.50 13.22 -39.47
C LEU A 5 15.22 11.72 -39.31
N ALA A 6 16.00 10.87 -40.00
CA ALA A 6 15.90 9.41 -39.84
C ALA A 6 16.34 8.93 -38.44
N LEU A 7 17.40 9.54 -37.88
CA LEU A 7 17.89 9.21 -36.53
C LEU A 7 16.91 9.63 -35.42
N ILE A 8 16.23 10.77 -35.55
CA ILE A 8 15.22 11.22 -34.58
C ILE A 8 13.99 10.29 -34.62
N ALA A 9 13.58 9.83 -35.80
CA ALA A 9 12.47 8.90 -35.94
C ALA A 9 12.75 7.53 -35.30
N VAL A 10 13.99 7.02 -35.39
CA VAL A 10 14.39 5.75 -34.77
C VAL A 10 14.43 5.85 -33.25
N ILE A 11 14.88 6.98 -32.69
CA ILE A 11 14.87 7.21 -31.24
C ILE A 11 13.43 7.31 -30.71
N PHE A 12 12.54 8.02 -31.40
CA PHE A 12 11.11 8.09 -31.02
C PHE A 12 10.40 6.74 -31.11
N ALA A 13 10.71 5.91 -32.12
CA ALA A 13 10.16 4.56 -32.24
C ALA A 13 10.65 3.62 -31.11
N SER A 14 11.89 3.83 -30.65
CA SER A 14 12.49 3.03 -29.56
C SER A 14 11.89 3.39 -28.19
N PHE A 15 11.51 4.66 -27.98
CA PHE A 15 10.83 5.09 -26.74
C PHE A 15 9.38 4.58 -26.64
N PHE A 16 8.71 4.31 -27.76
CA PHE A 16 7.34 3.75 -27.75
C PHE A 16 7.29 2.24 -27.49
N LEU A 17 8.36 1.50 -27.75
CA LEU A 17 8.42 0.04 -27.55
C LEU A 17 8.75 -0.36 -26.10
N ALA A 18 9.35 0.52 -25.31
CA ALA A 18 9.72 0.23 -23.92
C ALA A 18 8.54 0.19 -22.93
N SER A 19 7.31 0.49 -23.38
CA SER A 19 6.10 0.57 -22.54
C SER A 19 5.18 -0.66 -22.63
N LEU A 20 5.52 -1.65 -23.47
CA LEU A 20 4.73 -2.88 -23.62
C LEU A 20 5.45 -4.11 -23.06
N ALA A 21 6.15 -3.94 -21.93
CA ALA A 21 6.52 -5.08 -21.10
C ALA A 21 5.22 -5.64 -20.48
N ARG A 22 4.52 -6.48 -21.24
CA ARG A 22 3.40 -7.28 -20.74
C ARG A 22 4.01 -8.52 -20.12
N ALA A 23 3.64 -8.84 -18.87
CA ALA A 23 4.08 -10.06 -18.23
C ALA A 23 3.78 -11.28 -19.12
N GLU A 24 4.70 -12.24 -19.16
CA GLU A 24 4.60 -13.47 -19.97
C GLU A 24 3.43 -14.36 -19.53
N GLY A 25 2.89 -14.12 -18.32
CA GLY A 25 1.68 -14.69 -17.76
C GLY A 25 1.00 -13.73 -16.77
N PRO A 26 -0.12 -14.14 -16.14
CA PRO A 26 -0.82 -13.30 -15.17
C PRO A 26 0.08 -12.98 -13.97
N VAL A 27 0.16 -11.69 -13.63
CA VAL A 27 0.88 -11.18 -12.46
C VAL A 27 -0.01 -11.38 -11.26
N MET A 28 0.34 -12.35 -10.41
CA MET A 28 -0.45 -12.70 -9.21
C MET A 28 0.00 -11.94 -7.97
N ILE A 29 1.32 -11.80 -7.77
CA ILE A 29 1.92 -11.14 -6.61
C ILE A 29 3.08 -10.29 -7.11
N VAL A 30 3.19 -9.08 -6.59
CA VAL A 30 4.31 -8.17 -6.78
C VAL A 30 4.86 -7.83 -5.41
N ASP A 31 6.09 -8.23 -5.14
CA ASP A 31 6.80 -7.97 -3.89
C ASP A 31 8.21 -7.38 -4.12
N ASP A 32 8.60 -7.15 -5.38
CA ASP A 32 9.85 -6.50 -5.75
C ASP A 32 9.89 -5.04 -5.22
N PRO A 33 10.87 -4.68 -4.38
CA PRO A 33 10.93 -3.35 -3.77
C PRO A 33 11.06 -2.18 -4.76
N ALA A 34 11.69 -2.38 -5.91
CA ALA A 34 11.86 -1.35 -6.93
C ALA A 34 10.55 -1.10 -7.68
N VAL A 35 9.84 -2.17 -8.06
CA VAL A 35 8.51 -2.06 -8.68
C VAL A 35 7.52 -1.41 -7.72
N LEU A 36 7.50 -1.83 -6.45
CA LEU A 36 6.62 -1.26 -5.44
C LEU A 36 6.94 0.22 -5.17
N ALA A 37 8.20 0.63 -5.17
CA ALA A 37 8.57 2.03 -5.05
C ALA A 37 8.15 2.87 -6.27
N ALA A 38 8.20 2.29 -7.48
CA ALA A 38 7.70 2.94 -8.68
C ALA A 38 6.17 3.09 -8.65
N LEU A 39 5.44 2.10 -8.14
CA LEU A 39 3.99 2.18 -7.93
C LEU A 39 3.62 3.22 -6.86
N ASP A 40 4.33 3.24 -5.72
CA ASP A 40 4.22 4.26 -4.65
C ASP A 40 4.30 5.67 -5.28
N ALA A 41 5.33 5.92 -6.10
CA ALA A 41 5.55 7.20 -6.79
C ALA A 41 4.52 7.53 -7.89
N ARG A 42 3.75 6.55 -8.37
CA ARG A 42 2.68 6.72 -9.38
C ARG A 42 1.30 6.98 -8.74
N GLY A 43 1.24 7.18 -7.43
CA GLY A 43 0.00 7.47 -6.70
C GLY A 43 -0.68 6.25 -6.09
N PHE A 44 0.00 5.09 -6.07
CA PHE A 44 -0.43 3.93 -5.27
C PHE A 44 0.19 3.94 -3.87
N ASP A 45 0.56 5.12 -3.38
CA ASP A 45 0.98 5.29 -2.00
C ASP A 45 -0.21 5.25 -1.05
N PHE A 46 0.05 5.14 0.24
CA PHE A 46 -1.01 5.03 1.22
C PHE A 46 -1.86 6.31 1.32
N ALA A 47 -1.27 7.47 1.05
CA ALA A 47 -1.99 8.74 1.08
C ALA A 47 -3.00 8.86 -0.07
N GLY A 48 -2.67 8.31 -1.26
CA GLY A 48 -3.54 8.24 -2.43
C GLY A 48 -4.85 7.49 -2.17
N ILE A 49 -4.90 6.57 -1.20
CA ILE A 49 -6.15 5.91 -0.78
C ILE A 49 -7.18 6.92 -0.26
N PHE A 50 -6.70 7.98 0.39
CA PHE A 50 -7.54 8.99 1.06
C PHE A 50 -7.64 10.29 0.29
N ASP A 51 -7.10 10.35 -0.93
CA ASP A 51 -7.08 11.54 -1.79
C ASP A 51 -6.49 12.78 -1.07
N VAL A 52 -5.44 12.56 -0.27
CA VAL A 52 -4.77 13.64 0.48
C VAL A 52 -3.47 14.05 -0.21
N ASP A 53 -3.43 15.29 -0.66
CA ASP A 53 -2.22 15.92 -1.17
C ASP A 53 -1.24 16.34 -0.05
N GLY A 54 0.05 16.28 -0.38
CA GLY A 54 1.14 16.80 0.44
C GLY A 54 2.07 15.70 0.95
N LYS A 55 2.49 15.82 2.21
CA LYS A 55 3.38 14.82 2.81
C LYS A 55 2.60 13.55 3.13
N ALA A 56 3.10 12.40 2.67
CA ALA A 56 2.55 11.08 2.97
C ALA A 56 2.86 10.59 4.40
N ASP A 57 3.04 11.49 5.36
CA ASP A 57 3.26 11.15 6.77
C ASP A 57 1.92 10.98 7.52
N LEU A 58 1.93 10.18 8.58
CA LEU A 58 0.68 9.78 9.26
C LEU A 58 0.07 10.90 10.08
N LYS A 59 0.86 11.90 10.48
CA LYS A 59 0.29 13.12 11.08
C LYS A 59 -0.57 13.87 10.07
N THR A 60 -0.06 14.09 8.86
CA THR A 60 -0.79 14.78 7.79
C THR A 60 -2.08 14.04 7.45
N LEU A 61 -2.03 12.71 7.32
CA LEU A 61 -3.22 11.90 7.10
C LEU A 61 -4.21 11.97 8.27
N TYR A 62 -3.73 11.89 9.50
CA TYR A 62 -4.60 11.97 10.68
C TYR A 62 -5.32 13.32 10.80
N ASP A 63 -4.65 14.40 10.41
CA ASP A 63 -5.21 15.76 10.48
C ASP A 63 -6.15 16.05 9.30
N LYS A 64 -5.88 15.50 8.11
CA LYS A 64 -6.56 15.89 6.86
C LYS A 64 -7.55 14.87 6.29
N ALA A 65 -7.40 13.58 6.56
CA ALA A 65 -8.29 12.53 6.06
C ALA A 65 -9.25 12.06 7.16
N PRO A 66 -10.54 12.46 7.13
CA PRO A 66 -11.51 12.01 8.13
C PRO A 66 -11.65 10.50 8.23
N ALA A 67 -11.56 9.79 7.10
CA ALA A 67 -11.62 8.33 7.08
C ALA A 67 -10.42 7.69 7.80
N TYR A 68 -9.20 8.19 7.56
CA TYR A 68 -8.01 7.70 8.25
C TYR A 68 -8.06 8.04 9.75
N HIS A 69 -8.49 9.25 10.10
CA HIS A 69 -8.71 9.64 11.50
C HIS A 69 -9.63 8.65 12.22
N GLN A 70 -10.79 8.34 11.63
CA GLN A 70 -11.75 7.40 12.21
C GLN A 70 -11.21 5.98 12.33
N ILE A 71 -10.42 5.52 11.36
CA ILE A 71 -9.73 4.22 11.44
C ILE A 71 -8.79 4.20 12.65
N VAL A 72 -7.98 5.25 12.84
CA VAL A 72 -7.05 5.33 13.96
C VAL A 72 -7.77 5.38 15.30
N GLU A 73 -8.86 6.14 15.41
CA GLU A 73 -9.67 6.19 16.64
C GLU A 73 -10.31 4.83 16.97
N THR A 74 -10.80 4.11 15.96
CA THR A 74 -11.36 2.77 16.12
C THR A 74 -10.31 1.81 16.68
N ILE A 75 -9.13 1.75 16.07
CA ILE A 75 -8.02 0.90 16.52
C ILE A 75 -7.56 1.30 17.92
N ALA A 76 -7.51 2.61 18.23
CA ALA A 76 -7.13 3.09 19.55
C ALA A 76 -8.12 2.64 20.64
N GLY A 77 -9.42 2.68 20.32
CA GLY A 77 -10.49 2.12 21.15
C GLY A 77 -10.27 0.63 21.41
N ASP A 78 -10.06 -0.16 20.36
CA ASP A 78 -9.85 -1.60 20.46
C ASP A 78 -8.60 -1.97 21.28
N VAL A 79 -7.49 -1.27 21.07
CA VAL A 79 -6.25 -1.47 21.85
C VAL A 79 -6.44 -1.10 23.32
N THR A 80 -7.24 -0.06 23.60
CA THR A 80 -7.58 0.35 24.97
C THR A 80 -8.45 -0.69 25.66
N ALA A 81 -9.47 -1.20 24.97
CA ALA A 81 -10.34 -2.26 25.45
C ALA A 81 -9.53 -3.54 25.75
N LEU A 82 -8.68 -3.96 24.80
CA LEU A 82 -7.80 -5.11 24.96
C LEU A 82 -6.86 -4.97 26.17
N ARG A 83 -6.27 -3.77 26.38
CA ARG A 83 -5.43 -3.50 27.55
C ARG A 83 -6.21 -3.69 28.85
N ALA A 84 -7.43 -3.18 28.91
CA ALA A 84 -8.28 -3.30 30.09
C ALA A 84 -8.67 -4.76 30.37
N GLU A 85 -9.09 -5.49 29.35
CA GLU A 85 -9.45 -6.92 29.44
C GLU A 85 -8.27 -7.76 29.93
N MET A 86 -7.10 -7.59 29.31
CA MET A 86 -5.90 -8.35 29.69
C MET A 86 -5.45 -8.03 31.12
N LYS A 87 -5.56 -6.77 31.54
CA LYS A 87 -5.27 -6.37 32.93
C LYS A 87 -6.26 -7.02 33.91
N ALA A 88 -7.55 -7.07 33.59
CA ALA A 88 -8.56 -7.75 34.40
C ALA A 88 -8.29 -9.27 34.51
N GLY A 89 -7.76 -9.87 33.43
CA GLY A 89 -7.27 -11.25 33.41
C GLY A 89 -5.90 -11.48 34.08
N GLY A 90 -5.34 -10.47 34.76
CA GLY A 90 -4.08 -10.60 35.51
C GLY A 90 -2.80 -10.41 34.68
N ARG A 91 -2.90 -10.03 33.39
CA ARG A 91 -1.74 -9.82 32.51
C ARG A 91 -1.71 -8.39 31.97
N SER A 92 -0.84 -7.55 32.55
CA SER A 92 -0.64 -6.18 32.05
C SER A 92 0.09 -6.16 30.71
N LEU A 93 -0.36 -5.26 29.82
CA LEU A 93 0.26 -4.99 28.52
C LEU A 93 0.96 -3.64 28.54
N TYR A 94 2.07 -3.54 27.83
CA TYR A 94 2.92 -2.34 27.78
C TYR A 94 3.36 -2.04 26.34
N GLU A 95 3.69 -0.78 26.06
CA GLU A 95 4.16 -0.33 24.74
C GLU A 95 5.66 -0.55 24.54
N VAL A 96 6.47 -0.38 25.59
CA VAL A 96 7.93 -0.44 25.54
C VAL A 96 8.43 -1.33 26.65
N THR A 97 9.01 -2.48 26.30
CA THR A 97 9.59 -3.42 27.28
C THR A 97 10.79 -4.14 26.70
N ASP A 98 11.72 -4.52 27.57
CA ASP A 98 12.86 -5.40 27.33
C ASP A 98 12.62 -6.83 27.84
N GLY A 99 11.52 -7.08 28.55
CA GLY A 99 11.14 -8.38 29.11
C GLY A 99 10.06 -9.17 28.34
N ASN A 100 9.81 -10.40 28.82
CA ASN A 100 8.75 -11.33 28.36
C ASN A 100 7.37 -10.96 28.92
N VAL A 101 6.97 -9.71 28.69
CA VAL A 101 5.64 -9.19 29.07
C VAL A 101 4.78 -8.97 27.83
N GLY A 102 3.46 -8.88 28.01
CA GLY A 102 2.56 -8.61 26.89
C GLY A 102 2.86 -7.23 26.28
N ARG A 103 2.93 -7.18 24.94
CA ARG A 103 3.19 -5.93 24.20
C ARG A 103 1.98 -5.55 23.37
N ILE A 104 1.71 -4.25 23.33
CA ILE A 104 0.75 -3.68 22.38
C ILE A 104 1.37 -2.50 21.66
N ILE A 105 0.79 -2.16 20.51
CA ILE A 105 1.28 -1.05 19.71
C ILE A 105 1.09 0.28 20.45
N ASP A 106 2.09 1.15 20.36
CA ASP A 106 1.94 2.56 20.73
C ASP A 106 1.18 3.29 19.62
N MET A 107 -0.05 3.71 19.92
CA MET A 107 -0.95 4.35 18.95
C MET A 107 -0.40 5.68 18.41
N ARG A 108 0.59 6.30 19.07
CA ARG A 108 1.25 7.51 18.55
C ARG A 108 1.96 7.27 17.23
N TRP A 109 2.34 6.03 16.93
CA TRP A 109 2.92 5.68 15.63
C TRP A 109 1.96 5.92 14.46
N LEU A 110 0.65 5.88 14.70
CA LEU A 110 -0.35 6.14 13.65
C LEU A 110 -0.72 7.63 13.51
N LYS A 111 -0.10 8.52 14.30
CA LYS A 111 -0.40 9.95 14.36
C LYS A 111 0.84 10.85 14.26
N THR A 112 2.00 10.28 13.94
CA THR A 112 3.29 11.00 13.90
C THR A 112 3.72 11.32 12.47
N ASP A 113 4.46 12.42 12.33
CA ASP A 113 5.13 12.83 11.09
C ASP A 113 6.40 12.00 10.79
N ALA A 114 6.91 11.25 11.77
CA ALA A 114 8.07 10.38 11.62
C ALA A 114 7.77 9.02 10.96
N ALA A 115 6.49 8.71 10.75
CA ALA A 115 6.02 7.42 10.25
C ALA A 115 5.14 7.57 9.01
N ARG A 116 5.14 6.51 8.20
CA ARG A 116 4.31 6.35 7.00
C ARG A 116 4.01 4.88 6.75
N PHE A 117 2.96 4.62 6.00
CA PHE A 117 2.69 3.30 5.42
C PHE A 117 3.40 3.19 4.07
N ARG A 118 4.20 2.14 3.90
CA ARG A 118 4.88 1.84 2.63
C ARG A 118 4.15 0.75 1.90
N LEU A 119 3.97 0.88 0.59
CA LEU A 119 3.54 -0.24 -0.24
C LEU A 119 4.60 -1.35 -0.18
N VAL A 120 4.20 -2.53 0.27
CA VAL A 120 5.05 -3.71 0.44
C VAL A 120 4.56 -4.93 -0.34
N GLY A 121 3.41 -4.82 -1.00
CA GLY A 121 2.96 -5.85 -1.92
C GLY A 121 1.71 -5.45 -2.69
N VAL A 122 1.58 -5.97 -3.90
CA VAL A 122 0.34 -5.95 -4.68
C VAL A 122 -0.05 -7.39 -4.96
N VAL A 123 -1.31 -7.75 -4.68
CA VAL A 123 -1.83 -9.10 -4.94
C VAL A 123 -3.02 -9.01 -5.87
N ASN A 124 -2.89 -9.61 -7.05
CA ASN A 124 -3.95 -9.72 -8.04
C ASN A 124 -4.72 -11.02 -7.79
N ARG A 125 -5.95 -10.88 -7.35
CA ARG A 125 -6.86 -11.99 -7.04
C ARG A 125 -7.87 -12.15 -8.17
N LEU A 126 -7.36 -12.53 -9.34
CA LEU A 126 -8.16 -12.85 -10.52
C LEU A 126 -9.12 -14.02 -10.27
N ASP A 127 -8.74 -14.93 -9.37
CA ASP A 127 -9.56 -16.04 -8.87
C ASP A 127 -10.83 -15.57 -8.15
N ARG A 128 -10.91 -14.29 -7.77
CA ARG A 128 -12.11 -13.71 -7.15
C ARG A 128 -13.18 -13.31 -8.17
N ARG A 129 -12.92 -13.46 -9.47
CA ARG A 129 -13.87 -13.18 -10.55
C ARG A 129 -15.18 -13.96 -10.41
N ASP A 130 -15.13 -15.22 -9.97
CA ASP A 130 -16.34 -16.05 -9.84
C ASP A 130 -17.29 -15.48 -8.77
N PHE A 131 -16.76 -14.87 -7.72
CA PHE A 131 -17.57 -14.21 -6.70
C PHE A 131 -18.16 -12.88 -7.18
N ALA A 132 -17.47 -12.24 -8.11
CA ALA A 132 -17.90 -11.03 -8.79
C ALA A 132 -19.14 -11.32 -9.64
N GLU A 133 -19.07 -12.38 -10.45
CA GLU A 133 -20.18 -12.87 -11.28
C GLU A 133 -21.42 -13.23 -10.44
N ILE A 134 -21.25 -13.94 -9.31
CA ILE A 134 -22.36 -14.28 -8.40
C ILE A 134 -23.06 -13.03 -7.86
N ARG A 135 -22.33 -11.93 -7.65
CA ARG A 135 -22.88 -10.65 -7.18
C ARG A 135 -23.52 -9.82 -8.31
N GLY A 136 -23.54 -10.35 -9.54
CA GLY A 136 -24.00 -9.62 -10.72
C GLY A 136 -23.03 -8.54 -11.16
N ASP A 137 -21.78 -8.59 -10.73
CA ASP A 137 -20.75 -7.64 -11.07
C ASP A 137 -19.82 -8.23 -12.17
N GLY A 138 -19.62 -7.50 -13.27
CA GLY A 138 -18.84 -7.96 -14.45
C GLY A 138 -17.33 -7.80 -14.28
N GLY A 139 -16.84 -7.85 -13.04
CA GLY A 139 -15.45 -7.52 -12.70
C GLY A 139 -14.45 -8.62 -13.03
N CYS A 140 -13.16 -8.27 -13.00
CA CYS A 140 -12.04 -9.18 -13.21
C CYS A 140 -11.43 -9.72 -11.90
N GLY A 141 -12.20 -9.69 -10.81
CA GLY A 141 -11.76 -10.10 -9.47
C GLY A 141 -11.36 -8.93 -8.58
N GLU A 142 -10.36 -9.13 -7.73
CA GLU A 142 -9.90 -8.14 -6.74
C GLU A 142 -8.41 -7.82 -6.94
N VAL A 143 -7.99 -6.59 -6.61
CA VAL A 143 -6.58 -6.26 -6.36
C VAL A 143 -6.42 -5.80 -4.92
N ARG A 144 -5.31 -6.18 -4.30
CA ARG A 144 -4.99 -5.85 -2.92
C ARG A 144 -3.67 -5.14 -2.83
N PHE A 145 -3.66 -3.96 -2.22
CA PHE A 145 -2.45 -3.22 -1.90
C PHE A 145 -2.14 -3.42 -0.43
N ILE A 146 -0.98 -4.00 -0.15
CA ILE A 146 -0.52 -4.28 1.20
C ILE A 146 0.47 -3.21 1.59
N TYR A 147 0.15 -2.49 2.65
CA TYR A 147 1.01 -1.46 3.21
C TYR A 147 1.53 -1.88 4.56
N ARG A 148 2.78 -1.54 4.86
CA ARG A 148 3.40 -1.80 6.16
C ARG A 148 3.88 -0.50 6.79
N LEU A 149 3.57 -0.36 8.08
CA LEU A 149 4.01 0.78 8.87
C LEU A 149 5.53 0.82 8.94
N ALA A 150 6.11 1.97 8.64
CA ALA A 150 7.54 2.22 8.70
C ALA A 150 7.80 3.61 9.29
N TYR A 151 8.95 3.76 9.94
CA TYR A 151 9.42 5.07 10.41
C TYR A 151 10.82 5.36 9.89
N SER A 152 11.14 6.65 9.81
CA SER A 152 12.48 7.14 9.51
C SER A 152 12.63 8.55 10.06
N PHE A 153 13.51 8.73 11.04
CA PHE A 153 13.82 10.05 11.60
C PHE A 153 15.29 10.15 12.00
N LYS A 154 15.79 11.39 12.11
CA LYS A 154 17.17 11.63 12.56
C LYS A 154 17.21 11.83 14.08
N LYS A 155 18.13 11.15 14.75
CA LYS A 155 18.43 11.32 16.19
C LYS A 155 19.94 11.33 16.39
N ASN A 156 20.48 12.38 17.03
CA ASN A 156 21.92 12.53 17.29
C ASN A 156 22.79 12.35 16.02
N GLY A 157 22.37 12.96 14.91
CA GLY A 157 23.07 12.86 13.62
C GLY A 157 22.91 11.52 12.87
N LYS A 158 22.27 10.51 13.47
CA LYS A 158 22.04 9.19 12.84
C LYS A 158 20.60 9.06 12.36
N VAL A 159 20.39 8.42 11.21
CA VAL A 159 19.05 8.03 10.75
C VAL A 159 18.64 6.75 11.46
N LEU A 160 17.53 6.81 12.18
CA LEU A 160 16.87 5.64 12.76
C LEU A 160 15.66 5.32 11.89
N ALA A 161 15.64 4.12 11.32
CA ALA A 161 14.55 3.66 10.47
C ALA A 161 14.28 2.17 10.70
N SER A 162 13.01 1.78 10.71
CA SER A 162 12.59 0.37 10.77
C SER A 162 11.17 0.20 10.24
N ARG A 163 10.74 -1.06 10.10
CA ARG A 163 9.39 -1.47 9.72
C ARG A 163 8.71 -2.14 10.91
N LEU A 164 7.54 -1.64 11.28
CA LEU A 164 6.75 -2.18 12.39
C LEU A 164 5.83 -3.31 11.89
N PRO A 165 5.42 -4.24 12.78
CA PRO A 165 4.51 -5.33 12.44
C PRO A 165 3.04 -4.86 12.43
N PHE A 166 2.75 -3.78 11.70
CA PHE A 166 1.41 -3.29 11.48
C PHE A 166 1.20 -3.15 9.97
N ASN A 167 0.19 -3.83 9.44
CA ASN A 167 -0.12 -3.82 8.02
C ASN A 167 -1.53 -3.32 7.76
N PHE A 168 -1.70 -2.63 6.64
CA PHE A 168 -2.99 -2.22 6.10
C PHE A 168 -3.20 -2.93 4.75
N ASN A 169 -4.39 -3.48 4.53
CA ASN A 169 -4.74 -4.15 3.28
C ASN A 169 -5.90 -3.40 2.63
N ALA A 170 -5.63 -2.69 1.53
CA ALA A 170 -6.64 -2.00 0.75
C ALA A 170 -7.11 -2.92 -0.39
N ILE A 171 -8.40 -3.24 -0.42
CA ILE A 171 -8.99 -4.19 -1.37
C ILE A 171 -9.89 -3.42 -2.34
N TYR A 172 -9.68 -3.64 -3.63
CA TYR A 172 -10.47 -3.03 -4.70
C TYR A 172 -11.03 -4.11 -5.61
N SER A 173 -12.29 -3.97 -6.01
CA SER A 173 -12.84 -4.71 -7.16
C SER A 173 -12.23 -4.15 -8.43
N VAL A 174 -11.88 -5.03 -9.37
CA VAL A 174 -11.22 -4.61 -10.61
C VAL A 174 -12.20 -4.60 -11.76
N ALA A 175 -12.37 -3.44 -12.39
CA ALA A 175 -13.14 -3.30 -13.62
C ALA A 175 -12.44 -4.02 -14.78
N PRO A 176 -13.20 -4.54 -15.76
CA PRO A 176 -12.61 -5.10 -16.96
C PRO A 176 -11.89 -4.05 -17.80
N ASP A 177 -11.08 -4.51 -18.74
CA ASP A 177 -10.43 -3.69 -19.76
C ASP A 177 -11.49 -3.12 -20.73
N ALA A 178 -11.09 -2.19 -21.60
CA ALA A 178 -12.00 -1.49 -22.53
C ALA A 178 -12.72 -2.44 -23.50
N ASP A 179 -12.14 -3.60 -23.78
CA ASP A 179 -12.71 -4.69 -24.57
C ASP A 179 -13.57 -5.66 -23.74
N SER A 180 -13.87 -5.30 -22.50
CA SER A 180 -14.54 -6.15 -21.49
C SER A 180 -13.73 -7.41 -21.11
N GLY A 181 -12.46 -7.49 -21.51
CA GLY A 181 -11.55 -8.56 -21.14
C GLY A 181 -10.88 -8.35 -19.79
N CYS A 182 -10.12 -9.35 -19.33
CA CYS A 182 -9.33 -9.28 -18.08
C CYS A 182 -7.82 -9.44 -18.31
N VAL A 183 -7.37 -9.52 -19.57
CA VAL A 183 -5.97 -9.84 -19.89
C VAL A 183 -5.04 -8.68 -19.55
N GLY A 184 -5.48 -7.45 -19.77
CA GLY A 184 -4.72 -6.25 -19.40
C GLY A 184 -4.67 -6.07 -17.89
N VAL A 185 -5.80 -6.28 -17.20
CA VAL A 185 -5.85 -6.35 -15.74
C VAL A 185 -4.87 -7.39 -15.17
N ALA A 186 -4.81 -8.57 -15.78
CA ALA A 186 -3.93 -9.64 -15.34
C ALA A 186 -2.44 -9.28 -15.40
N GLY A 187 -2.03 -8.38 -16.30
CA GLY A 187 -0.63 -8.00 -16.49
C GLY A 187 -0.23 -6.61 -16.00
N ARG A 188 -1.09 -5.90 -15.25
CA ARG A 188 -0.97 -4.43 -15.05
C ARG A 188 0.10 -3.98 -14.04
N TRP A 189 0.60 -4.88 -13.20
CA TRP A 189 1.32 -4.52 -11.97
C TRP A 189 2.85 -4.70 -12.02
N THR A 190 3.42 -4.83 -13.21
CA THR A 190 4.88 -4.90 -13.43
C THR A 190 5.52 -3.54 -13.65
#